data_AF-A0A1X0Q7N4-F1
#
_entry.id   AF-A0A1X0Q7N4-F1
#
_cell.length_a   1.000
_cell.length_b   1.000
_cell.length_c   1.000
_cell.angle_alpha   90.00
_cell.angle_beta   90.00
_cell.angle_gamma   90.00
#
_symmetry.space_group_name_H-M   'P 1'
#
loop_
_entity.id
_entity.type
_entity.pdbx_description
1 polymer ?
#
loop_
_entity_poly.entity_id
_entity_poly.type
_entity_poly.pdbx_seq_one_letter_code
_entity_poly.pdbx_strand_id
1 'polypeptide(L)'
;MDATRNLKILCEKRIILVEPVGVCKYGRLLAYLYVKINEDFINLNGHLVELGLAHFYNKSFTKFGKYKEFLYLKEQTAKMNNLGVWQLESVTMPWDFRKSK
;
A
#
# COMPACT_ATOMS: atom_id res chain seq x y z
N MET A 1 11.33 -11.20 -0.48
CA MET A 1 9.90 -11.57 -0.39
C MET A 1 9.15 -10.67 -1.36
N ASP A 2 8.32 -11.20 -2.25
CA ASP A 2 7.51 -10.37 -3.16
C ASP A 2 6.17 -9.97 -2.53
N ALA A 3 5.58 -8.87 -3.02
CA ALA A 3 4.35 -8.28 -2.47
C ALA A 3 3.15 -9.24 -2.51
N THR A 4 3.02 -10.01 -3.59
CA THR A 4 1.91 -10.95 -3.79
C THR A 4 1.95 -12.07 -2.75
N ARG A 5 3.13 -12.66 -2.54
CA ARG A 5 3.35 -13.73 -1.55
C ARG A 5 3.12 -13.22 -0.13
N ASN A 6 3.61 -12.02 0.20
CA ASN A 6 3.37 -11.41 1.51
C ASN A 6 1.87 -11.27 1.80
N LEU A 7 1.13 -10.67 0.88
CA LEU A 7 -0.30 -10.44 1.05
C LEU A 7 -1.08 -11.76 1.10
N LYS A 8 -0.71 -12.75 0.27
CA LYS A 8 -1.34 -14.08 0.29
C LYS A 8 -1.23 -14.72 1.67
N ILE A 9 -0.04 -14.76 2.26
CA ILE A 9 0.18 -15.35 3.60
C ILE A 9 -0.68 -14.65 4.66
N LEU A 10 -0.84 -13.34 4.56
CA LEU A 10 -1.63 -12.56 5.52
C LEU A 10 -3.14 -12.75 5.34
N CYS A 11 -3.62 -12.88 4.10
CA CYS A 11 -5.07 -12.88 3.83
C CYS A 11 -5.68 -14.28 3.74
N GLU A 12 -4.90 -15.28 3.37
CA GLU A 12 -5.42 -16.61 3.06
C GLU A 12 -6.08 -17.25 4.28
N LYS A 13 -7.35 -17.63 4.11
CA LYS A 13 -8.22 -18.19 5.16
C LYS A 13 -8.43 -17.27 6.37
N ARG A 14 -8.28 -15.95 6.21
CA ARG A 14 -8.55 -14.96 7.28
C ARG A 14 -9.71 -14.05 6.94
N ILE A 15 -10.33 -13.47 7.97
CA ILE A 15 -11.38 -12.46 7.81
C ILE A 15 -10.71 -11.14 7.42
N ILE A 16 -11.15 -10.61 6.28
CA ILE A 16 -10.71 -9.32 5.77
C ILE A 16 -11.85 -8.32 5.88
N LEU A 17 -11.62 -7.24 6.62
CA LEU A 17 -12.49 -6.07 6.58
C LEU A 17 -12.09 -5.18 5.42
N VAL A 18 -13.12 -4.73 4.69
CA VAL A 18 -12.98 -3.81 3.57
C VAL A 18 -13.61 -2.49 3.99
N GLU A 19 -12.85 -1.41 3.93
CA GLU A 19 -13.30 -0.03 4.16
C GLU A 19 -13.32 0.72 2.82
N PRO A 20 -14.47 0.79 2.14
CA PRO A 20 -14.62 1.54 0.88
C PRO A 20 -14.27 3.02 1.04
N VAL A 21 -13.52 3.55 0.07
CA VAL A 21 -13.22 5.00 -0.01
C VAL A 21 -13.75 5.64 -1.28
N GLY A 22 -14.12 4.84 -2.27
CA GLY A 22 -14.77 5.32 -3.48
C GLY A 22 -14.64 4.34 -4.63
N VAL A 23 -15.00 4.79 -5.82
CA VAL A 23 -14.92 4.02 -7.06
C VAL A 23 -14.09 4.82 -8.05
N CYS A 24 -13.14 4.18 -8.72
CA CYS A 24 -12.33 4.83 -9.73
C CYS A 24 -13.10 4.99 -11.05
N LYS A 25 -12.55 5.77 -11.99
CA LYS A 25 -13.18 6.04 -13.30
C LYS A 25 -13.48 4.80 -14.16
N TYR A 26 -12.91 3.65 -13.81
CA TYR A 26 -13.14 2.36 -14.48
C TYR A 26 -14.15 1.47 -13.74
N GLY A 27 -14.92 2.01 -12.79
CA GLY A 27 -15.92 1.25 -12.03
C GLY A 27 -15.34 0.32 -10.97
N ARG A 28 -14.04 0.44 -10.61
CA ARG A 28 -13.40 -0.44 -9.61
C ARG A 28 -13.44 0.19 -8.22
N LEU A 29 -13.74 -0.62 -7.21
CA LEU A 29 -13.71 -0.22 -5.81
C LEU A 29 -12.28 0.16 -5.38
N LEU A 30 -12.16 1.30 -4.70
CA LEU A 30 -10.98 1.70 -3.94
C LEU A 30 -11.31 1.53 -2.46
N ALA A 31 -10.45 0.85 -1.72
CA ALA A 31 -10.69 0.54 -0.31
C ALA A 31 -9.39 0.38 0.49
N TYR A 32 -9.50 0.61 1.79
CA TYR A 32 -8.52 0.13 2.76
C TYR A 32 -8.92 -1.26 3.24
N LEU A 33 -7.92 -2.13 3.39
CA LEU A 33 -8.11 -3.51 3.78
C LEU A 33 -7.47 -3.77 5.13
N TYR A 34 -8.16 -4.52 5.98
CA TYR A 34 -7.67 -4.90 7.30
C TYR A 34 -7.81 -6.40 7.50
N VAL A 35 -6.75 -7.03 7.97
CA VAL A 35 -6.82 -8.42 8.41
C VAL A 35 -7.03 -8.45 9.92
N LYS A 36 -7.96 -9.27 10.39
CA LYS A 36 -8.11 -9.54 11.82
C LYS A 36 -7.06 -10.57 12.26
N ILE A 37 -6.24 -10.21 13.23
CA ILE A 37 -5.25 -11.10 13.86
C ILE A 37 -5.48 -11.00 15.37
N ASN A 38 -5.99 -12.08 15.96
CA ASN A 38 -6.45 -12.09 17.36
C ASN A 38 -7.51 -10.98 17.58
N GLU A 39 -7.23 -10.03 18.47
CA GLU A 39 -8.09 -8.89 18.79
C GLU A 39 -7.78 -7.64 17.96
N ASP A 40 -6.68 -7.66 17.19
CA ASP A 40 -6.19 -6.52 16.44
C ASP A 40 -6.60 -6.53 14.97
N PHE A 41 -6.70 -5.33 14.39
CA PHE A 41 -6.90 -5.12 12.97
C PHE A 41 -5.65 -4.49 12.35
N ILE A 42 -5.00 -5.23 11.47
CA ILE A 42 -3.80 -4.75 10.78
C ILE A 42 -4.19 -4.19 9.42
N ASN A 43 -3.87 -2.90 9.20
CA ASN A 43 -4.06 -2.25 7.90
C ASN A 43 -3.06 -2.81 6.88
N LEU A 44 -3.56 -3.58 5.92
CA LEU A 44 -2.73 -4.26 4.91
C LEU A 44 -2.06 -3.28 3.94
N ASN A 45 -2.66 -2.11 3.70
CA ASN A 45 -2.08 -1.10 2.81
C ASN A 45 -0.85 -0.48 3.47
N GLY A 46 -0.97 -0.09 4.73
CA GLY A 46 0.16 0.41 5.52
C GLY A 46 1.25 -0.64 5.70
N HIS A 47 0.87 -1.90 5.94
CA HIS A 47 1.82 -3.00 6.08
C HIS A 47 2.71 -3.18 4.83
N LEU A 48 2.11 -3.20 3.64
CA LEU A 48 2.87 -3.33 2.39
C LEU A 48 3.80 -2.12 2.15
N VAL A 49 3.33 -0.92 2.46
CA VAL A 49 4.12 0.31 2.31
C VAL A 49 5.31 0.32 3.29
N GLU A 50 5.09 -0.07 4.55
CA GLU A 50 6.11 -0.14 5.60
C GLU A 50 7.23 -1.15 5.29
N LEU A 51 6.88 -2.25 4.63
CA LEU A 51 7.87 -3.24 4.18
C LEU A 51 8.58 -2.86 2.87
N GLY A 52 8.28 -1.70 2.29
CA GLY A 52 8.81 -1.29 0.99
C GLY A 52 8.33 -2.18 -0.17
N LEU A 53 7.18 -2.86 -0.01
CA LEU A 53 6.57 -3.71 -1.04
C LEU A 53 5.57 -2.93 -1.91
N ALA A 54 5.22 -1.72 -1.50
CA ALA A 54 4.35 -0.81 -2.24
C ALA A 54 4.76 0.65 -2.01
N HIS A 55 4.35 1.52 -2.92
CA HIS A 55 4.55 2.97 -2.79
C HIS A 55 3.29 3.65 -2.29
N PHE A 56 3.48 4.65 -1.43
CA PHE A 56 2.41 5.58 -1.13
C PHE A 56 2.17 6.47 -2.36
N TYR A 57 1.07 6.21 -3.07
CA TYR A 57 0.65 7.05 -4.18
C TYR A 57 0.22 8.41 -3.60
N ASN A 58 0.81 9.52 -4.02
CA ASN A 58 0.59 10.83 -3.39
C ASN A 58 -0.04 11.87 -4.33
N LYS A 59 -0.57 11.45 -5.48
CA LYS A 59 -1.11 12.38 -6.48
C LYS A 59 -2.43 13.00 -6.01
N SER A 60 -2.68 14.22 -6.49
CA SER A 60 -3.82 15.07 -6.12
C SER A 60 -5.20 14.47 -6.39
N PHE A 61 -5.29 13.47 -7.29
CA PHE A 61 -6.55 12.85 -7.72
C PHE A 61 -7.06 11.73 -6.81
N THR A 62 -6.27 11.35 -5.81
CA THR A 62 -6.58 10.21 -4.98
C THR A 62 -7.16 10.67 -3.66
N LYS A 63 -8.42 10.28 -3.43
CA LYS A 63 -9.16 10.46 -2.19
C LYS A 63 -8.59 9.52 -1.11
N PHE A 64 -7.35 9.74 -0.67
CA PHE A 64 -6.76 8.97 0.44
C PHE A 64 -7.34 9.34 1.81
N GLY A 65 -8.20 10.37 1.84
CA GLY A 65 -8.93 10.77 3.03
C GLY A 65 -8.01 10.88 4.25
N LYS A 66 -8.43 10.23 5.34
CA LYS A 66 -7.79 10.25 6.66
C LYS A 66 -6.46 9.48 6.77
N TYR A 67 -6.08 8.62 5.81
CA TYR A 67 -4.89 7.76 5.93
C TYR A 67 -3.64 8.27 5.23
N LYS A 68 -3.69 9.47 4.63
CA LYS A 68 -2.57 10.07 3.90
C LYS A 68 -1.30 10.14 4.76
N GLU A 69 -1.41 10.73 5.94
CA GLU A 69 -0.27 10.91 6.84
C GLU A 69 0.28 9.57 7.34
N PHE A 70 -0.62 8.66 7.74
CA PHE A 70 -0.27 7.30 8.14
C PHE A 70 0.56 6.57 7.06
N LEU A 71 0.08 6.53 5.82
CA LEU A 71 0.80 5.86 4.73
C LEU A 71 2.12 6.54 4.38
N TYR A 72 2.17 7.88 4.45
CA TYR A 72 3.39 8.62 4.24
C TYR A 72 4.46 8.23 5.28
N LEU A 73 4.09 8.20 6.56
CA LEU A 73 5.01 7.81 7.63
C LEU A 73 5.52 6.37 7.46
N LYS A 74 4.63 5.43 7.08
CA LYS A 74 5.04 4.05 6.76
C LYS A 74 6.04 3.98 5.61
N GLU A 75 5.87 4.81 4.57
CA GLU A 75 6.82 4.87 3.46
C GLU A 75 8.18 5.42 3.90
N GLN A 76 8.19 6.45 4.77
CA GLN A 76 9.44 6.98 5.32
C GLN A 76 10.18 5.93 6.15
N THR A 77 9.47 5.13 6.96
CA THR A 77 10.06 4.01 7.69
C THR A 77 10.73 3.02 6.73
N ALA A 78 10.06 2.65 5.63
CA ALA A 78 10.62 1.74 4.65
C ALA A 78 11.89 2.29 3.96
N LYS A 79 11.89 3.60 3.63
CA LYS A 79 13.05 4.30 3.04
C LYS A 79 14.22 4.36 4.00
N MET A 80 13.98 4.80 5.24
CA MET A 80 15.02 4.94 6.26
C MET A 80 15.70 3.60 6.57
N ASN A 81 14.93 2.51 6.58
CA ASN A 81 15.44 1.16 6.82
C ASN A 81 15.93 0.46 5.54
N ASN A 82 15.93 1.16 4.40
CA ASN A 82 16.33 0.62 3.10
C ASN A 82 15.66 -0.73 2.80
N LEU A 83 14.32 -0.77 2.78
CA LEU A 83 13.53 -2.00 2.61
C LEU A 83 12.92 -2.13 1.22
N GLY A 84 12.83 -3.36 0.72
CA GLY A 84 12.09 -3.70 -0.50
C GLY A 84 12.56 -2.92 -1.72
N VAL A 85 11.65 -2.23 -2.41
CA VAL A 85 11.96 -1.43 -3.60
C VAL A 85 12.96 -0.30 -3.32
N TRP A 86 13.09 0.16 -2.08
CA TRP A 86 14.01 1.25 -1.71
C TRP A 86 15.48 0.84 -1.72
N GLN A 87 15.76 -0.48 -1.81
CA GLN A 87 17.12 -1.02 -1.98
C GLN A 87 17.65 -0.87 -3.40
N LEU A 88 16.79 -0.53 -4.36
CA LEU A 88 17.19 -0.35 -5.74
C LEU A 88 17.97 0.94 -5.91
N GLU A 89 19.03 0.90 -6.72
CA GLU A 89 19.86 2.06 -7.06
C GLU A 89 19.04 3.21 -7.68
N SER A 90 18.02 2.85 -8.46
CA SER A 90 17.06 3.80 -9.01
C SER A 90 15.63 3.25 -8.91
N VAL A 91 14.78 4.00 -8.22
CA VAL A 91 13.35 3.69 -8.09
C VAL A 91 12.58 4.53 -9.09
N THR A 92 12.10 3.91 -10.17
CA THR A 92 11.21 4.58 -11.13
C THR A 92 9.76 4.35 -10.74
N MET A 93 9.06 5.43 -10.41
CA MET A 93 7.66 5.34 -10.04
C MET A 93 6.76 5.05 -11.25
N PRO A 94 5.60 4.39 -11.06
CA PRO A 94 4.70 4.05 -12.17
C PRO A 94 4.21 5.25 -12.99
N TRP A 95 4.12 6.44 -12.39
CA TRP A 95 3.73 7.66 -13.12
C TRP A 95 4.90 8.28 -13.89
N ASP A 96 6.14 8.12 -13.41
CA ASP A 96 7.32 8.61 -14.12
C ASP A 96 7.59 7.72 -15.34
N PHE A 97 7.48 6.39 -15.18
CA PHE A 97 7.52 5.44 -16.30
C PHE A 97 6.45 5.70 -17.37
N ARG A 98 5.25 6.14 -16.97
CA ARG A 98 4.17 6.47 -17.92
C ARG A 98 4.42 7.76 -18.69
N LYS A 99 5.20 8.69 -18.14
CA LYS A 99 5.54 9.96 -18.79
C LYS A 99 6.73 9.83 -19.75
N SER A 100 7.56 8.80 -19.57
CA SER A 100 8.71 8.52 -20.43
C SER A 100 8.36 7.74 -21.70
N LYS A 101 7.06 7.48 -21.96
CA LYS A 101 6.52 6.94 -23.21
C LYS A 101 5.77 8.05 -23.94
#